data_AF-A0A6N7AMT5-F1
#
_entry.id   AF-A0A6N7AMT5-F1
#
_cell.length_a   1.000
_cell.length_b   1.000
_cell.length_c   1.000
_cell.angle_alpha   90.00
_cell.angle_beta   90.00
_cell.angle_gamma   90.00
#
_symmetry.space_group_name_H-M   'P 1'
#
loop_
_entity.id
_entity.type
_entity.pdbx_description
1 polymer ?
#
loop_
_entity_poly.entity_id
_entity_poly.type
_entity_poly.pdbx_seq_one_letter_code
_entity_poly.pdbx_strand_id
1 'polypeptide(L)'
;MSIYERFGNTREQIEKHNEAARSFIEKKSIIKATEEIEKSKNLLIELKNIARSHDEPEPTVSRLTSELEYLAIKIDELLSKREAGKKEGGNIAFKCNWNDKFYKEPCSLKAYEFNIHEGRAWCSSPLSKCREFIGEPTLDKHPCYESIALKEMYFGAGWDHTKDRVQPRHIHSAKVSRLAILTSRPPEAEEKDRLIIGCLYIKSVQDDHNEETKIYGDRTRSFEIDYNKIKVKFWDYYKNEGAEDLILWASGLFRYVSDGTVFSILKGIVKQYEHNGLDITKIDELIRHYEVLINKK
;
A
#
# COMPACT_ATOMS: atom_id res chain seq x y z
N MET A 1 3.12 -19.62 -35.51
CA MET A 1 2.03 -18.70 -35.14
C MET A 1 2.45 -17.30 -35.53
N SER A 2 1.67 -16.63 -36.36
CA SER A 2 1.95 -15.23 -36.75
C SER A 2 1.80 -14.30 -35.55
N ILE A 3 2.39 -13.10 -35.62
CA ILE A 3 2.24 -12.07 -34.57
C ILE A 3 0.77 -11.68 -34.40
N TYR A 4 0.01 -11.58 -35.49
CA TYR A 4 -1.43 -11.30 -35.46
C TYR A 4 -2.23 -12.40 -34.77
N GLU A 5 -1.90 -13.67 -35.02
CA GLU A 5 -2.50 -14.81 -34.32
C GLU A 5 -2.17 -14.78 -32.82
N ARG A 6 -0.92 -14.45 -32.46
CA ARG A 6 -0.50 -14.32 -31.07
C ARG A 6 -1.24 -13.16 -30.39
N PHE A 7 -1.32 -11.99 -31.02
CA PHE A 7 -2.06 -10.84 -30.51
C PHE A 7 -3.54 -11.18 -30.29
N GLY A 8 -4.19 -11.79 -31.28
CA GLY A 8 -5.58 -12.20 -31.20
C GLY A 8 -5.85 -13.20 -30.06
N ASN A 9 -4.98 -14.21 -29.93
CA ASN A 9 -5.09 -15.22 -28.87
C ASN A 9 -4.86 -14.62 -27.48
N THR A 10 -3.82 -13.79 -27.30
CA THR A 10 -3.56 -13.09 -26.03
C THR A 10 -4.75 -12.19 -25.67
N ARG A 11 -5.34 -11.47 -26.63
CA ARG A 11 -6.54 -10.65 -26.43
C ARG A 11 -7.72 -11.48 -25.92
N GLU A 12 -8.04 -12.58 -26.59
CA GLU A 12 -9.17 -13.45 -26.25
C GLU A 12 -9.00 -14.06 -24.84
N GLN A 13 -7.78 -14.44 -24.46
CA GLN A 13 -7.49 -14.92 -23.11
C GLN A 13 -7.72 -13.83 -22.06
N ILE A 14 -7.32 -12.58 -22.31
CA ILE A 14 -7.59 -11.46 -21.39
C ILE A 14 -9.09 -11.27 -21.22
N GLU A 15 -9.86 -11.27 -22.31
CA GLU A 15 -11.32 -11.09 -22.26
C GLU A 15 -12.00 -12.20 -21.45
N LYS A 16 -11.59 -13.46 -21.65
CA LYS A 16 -12.08 -14.60 -20.88
C LYS A 16 -11.79 -14.46 -19.38
N HIS A 17 -10.57 -14.08 -19.01
CA HIS A 17 -10.20 -13.86 -17.61
C HIS A 17 -10.94 -12.65 -17.01
N ASN A 18 -11.16 -11.59 -17.78
CA ASN A 18 -11.96 -10.43 -17.34
C ASN A 18 -13.42 -10.81 -17.07
N GLU A 19 -14.04 -11.63 -17.93
CA GLU A 19 -15.41 -12.13 -17.73
C GLU A 19 -15.52 -13.02 -16.49
N ALA A 20 -14.56 -13.93 -16.30
CA ALA A 20 -14.49 -14.77 -15.10
C ALA A 20 -14.36 -13.91 -13.83
N ALA A 21 -13.47 -12.90 -13.85
CA ALA A 21 -13.30 -11.96 -12.76
C ALA A 21 -14.61 -11.22 -12.42
N ARG A 22 -15.36 -10.74 -13.42
CA ARG A 22 -16.69 -10.12 -13.21
C ARG A 22 -17.64 -11.07 -12.48
N SER A 23 -17.77 -12.31 -12.94
CA SER A 23 -18.63 -13.31 -12.31
C SER A 23 -18.23 -13.57 -10.85
N PHE A 24 -16.93 -13.63 -10.56
CA PHE A 24 -16.44 -13.82 -9.19
C PHE A 24 -16.68 -12.59 -8.30
N ILE A 25 -16.55 -11.37 -8.84
CA ILE A 25 -16.88 -10.13 -8.12
C ILE A 25 -18.36 -10.10 -7.73
N GLU A 26 -19.27 -10.43 -8.65
CA GLU A 26 -20.71 -10.51 -8.37
C GLU A 26 -21.03 -11.53 -7.27
N LYS A 27 -20.36 -12.68 -7.30
CA LYS A 27 -20.44 -13.73 -6.27
C LYS A 27 -19.67 -13.38 -4.98
N LYS A 28 -19.03 -12.20 -4.91
CA LYS A 28 -18.18 -11.76 -3.80
C LYS A 28 -17.02 -12.72 -3.48
N SER A 29 -16.57 -13.50 -4.47
CA SER A 29 -15.42 -14.42 -4.36
C SER A 29 -14.13 -13.67 -4.70
N ILE A 30 -13.62 -12.87 -3.76
CA ILE A 30 -12.51 -11.94 -4.01
C ILE A 30 -11.21 -12.66 -4.41
N ILE A 31 -10.90 -13.80 -3.77
CA ILE A 31 -9.70 -14.58 -4.07
C ILE A 31 -9.69 -14.97 -5.55
N LYS A 32 -10.75 -15.65 -6.01
CA LYS A 32 -10.89 -16.08 -7.40
C LYS A 32 -10.92 -14.91 -8.39
N ALA A 33 -11.60 -13.82 -8.04
CA ALA A 33 -11.60 -12.62 -8.87
C ALA A 33 -10.19 -12.02 -9.03
N THR A 34 -9.41 -12.00 -7.94
CA THR A 34 -8.04 -11.48 -7.94
C THR A 34 -7.11 -12.34 -8.79
N GLU A 35 -7.20 -13.67 -8.66
CA GLU A 35 -6.42 -14.62 -9.47
C GLU A 35 -6.65 -14.41 -10.96
N GLU A 36 -7.91 -14.21 -11.38
CA GLU A 36 -8.24 -13.94 -12.77
C GLU A 36 -7.72 -12.57 -13.25
N ILE A 37 -7.81 -11.53 -12.41
CA ILE A 37 -7.23 -10.20 -12.74
C ILE A 37 -5.71 -10.27 -12.86
N GLU A 38 -5.01 -11.02 -12.02
CA GLU A 38 -3.55 -11.18 -12.13
C GLU A 38 -3.16 -11.88 -13.44
N LYS A 39 -3.89 -12.93 -13.83
CA LYS A 39 -3.70 -13.58 -15.14
C LYS A 39 -3.89 -12.59 -16.29
N SER A 40 -4.99 -11.82 -16.26
CA SER A 40 -5.25 -10.77 -17.26
C SER A 40 -4.16 -9.69 -17.29
N LYS A 41 -3.62 -9.26 -16.14
CA LYS A 41 -2.53 -8.27 -16.08
C LYS A 41 -1.25 -8.78 -16.73
N ASN A 42 -0.86 -10.02 -16.44
CA ASN A 42 0.33 -10.62 -17.04
C ASN A 42 0.21 -10.73 -18.57
N LEU A 43 -0.96 -11.17 -19.05
CA LEU A 43 -1.27 -11.21 -20.48
C LEU A 43 -1.32 -9.81 -21.10
N LEU A 44 -1.80 -8.79 -20.38
CA LEU A 44 -1.82 -7.40 -20.87
C LEU A 44 -0.41 -6.84 -21.02
N ILE A 45 0.55 -7.21 -20.16
CA ILE A 45 1.96 -6.84 -20.31
C ILE A 45 2.51 -7.45 -21.61
N GLU A 46 2.24 -8.73 -21.86
CA GLU A 46 2.61 -9.39 -23.12
C GLU A 46 1.99 -8.67 -24.33
N LEU A 47 0.69 -8.39 -24.28
CA LEU A 47 -0.04 -7.70 -25.35
C LEU A 47 0.54 -6.30 -25.62
N LYS A 48 0.89 -5.54 -24.57
CA LYS A 48 1.56 -4.23 -24.70
C LYS A 48 2.92 -4.33 -25.38
N ASN A 49 3.69 -5.38 -25.10
CA ASN A 49 4.99 -5.60 -25.73
C ASN A 49 4.85 -6.00 -27.21
N ILE A 50 3.86 -6.83 -27.54
CA ILE A 50 3.53 -7.14 -28.93
C ILE A 50 3.10 -5.87 -29.67
N ALA A 51 2.25 -5.04 -29.05
CA ALA A 51 1.74 -3.84 -29.68
C ALA A 51 2.83 -2.80 -29.98
N ARG A 52 3.74 -2.56 -29.02
CA ARG A 52 4.87 -1.62 -29.16
C ARG A 52 5.86 -2.00 -30.25
N SER A 53 5.98 -3.29 -30.57
CA SER A 53 6.97 -3.76 -31.56
C SER A 53 6.48 -3.65 -33.00
N HIS A 54 5.18 -3.39 -33.23
CA HIS A 54 4.56 -3.54 -34.56
C HIS A 54 3.52 -2.47 -34.93
N ASP A 55 3.46 -1.33 -34.23
CA ASP A 55 2.53 -0.22 -34.54
C ASP A 55 1.04 -0.66 -34.61
N GLU A 56 0.70 -1.64 -33.76
CA GLU A 56 -0.61 -2.32 -33.65
C GLU A 56 -1.64 -1.48 -32.86
N PRO A 57 -2.96 -1.83 -32.88
CA PRO A 57 -4.01 -0.89 -32.49
C PRO A 57 -4.02 -0.60 -30.98
N GLU A 58 -3.43 0.55 -30.66
CA GLU A 58 -3.50 1.25 -29.37
C GLU A 58 -4.92 1.29 -28.75
N PRO A 59 -6.03 1.42 -29.51
CA PRO A 59 -7.38 1.42 -28.94
C PRO A 59 -7.76 0.12 -28.21
N THR A 60 -7.31 -1.04 -28.69
CA THR A 60 -7.63 -2.34 -28.06
C THR A 60 -6.91 -2.49 -26.73
N VAL A 61 -5.61 -2.18 -26.72
CA VAL A 61 -4.77 -2.23 -25.52
C VAL A 61 -5.29 -1.23 -24.48
N SER A 62 -5.68 -0.03 -24.92
CA SER A 62 -6.26 1.00 -24.07
C SER A 62 -7.58 0.53 -23.42
N ARG A 63 -8.52 0.00 -24.23
CA ARG A 63 -9.79 -0.56 -23.73
C ARG A 63 -9.58 -1.64 -22.67
N LEU A 64 -8.72 -2.63 -22.95
CA LEU A 64 -8.44 -3.73 -22.01
C LEU A 64 -7.74 -3.24 -20.74
N THR A 65 -6.88 -2.22 -20.86
CA THR A 65 -6.27 -1.57 -19.70
C THR A 65 -7.34 -0.94 -18.82
N SER A 66 -8.25 -0.14 -19.39
CA SER A 66 -9.35 0.50 -18.65
C SER A 66 -10.32 -0.50 -18.03
N GLU A 67 -10.60 -1.62 -18.72
CA GLU A 67 -11.43 -2.69 -18.17
C GLU A 67 -10.78 -3.34 -16.95
N LEU A 68 -9.49 -3.65 -17.02
CA LEU A 68 -8.74 -4.21 -15.89
C LEU A 68 -8.68 -3.25 -14.71
N GLU A 69 -8.50 -1.96 -14.97
CA GLU A 69 -8.56 -0.91 -13.94
C GLU A 69 -9.94 -0.88 -13.26
N TYR A 70 -11.03 -0.96 -14.04
CA TYR A 70 -12.38 -1.02 -13.50
C TYR A 70 -12.60 -2.24 -12.59
N LEU A 71 -12.14 -3.43 -13.01
CA LEU A 71 -12.27 -4.65 -12.21
C LEU A 71 -11.46 -4.57 -10.91
N ALA A 72 -10.24 -4.01 -10.97
CA ALA A 72 -9.42 -3.77 -9.79
C ALA A 72 -10.12 -2.84 -8.79
N ILE A 73 -10.71 -1.73 -9.28
CA ILE A 73 -11.50 -0.81 -8.46
C ILE A 73 -12.67 -1.52 -7.77
N LYS A 74 -13.37 -2.43 -8.47
CA LYS A 74 -14.47 -3.19 -7.87
C LYS A 74 -14.03 -4.14 -6.76
N ILE A 75 -12.86 -4.76 -6.90
CA ILE A 75 -12.25 -5.54 -5.82
C ILE A 75 -11.90 -4.64 -4.63
N ASP A 76 -11.32 -3.47 -4.88
CA ASP A 76 -10.99 -2.50 -3.83
C ASP A 76 -12.22 -2.04 -3.05
N GLU A 77 -13.32 -1.74 -3.74
CA GLU A 77 -14.60 -1.39 -3.10
C GLU A 77 -15.11 -2.51 -2.19
N LEU A 78 -15.01 -3.77 -2.64
CA LEU A 78 -15.44 -4.92 -1.85
C LEU A 78 -14.55 -5.14 -0.63
N LEU A 79 -13.23 -5.07 -0.79
CA LEU A 79 -12.28 -5.18 0.32
C LEU A 79 -12.49 -4.05 1.32
N SER A 80 -12.59 -2.80 0.86
CA SER A 80 -12.80 -1.63 1.72
C SER A 80 -14.10 -1.73 2.55
N LYS A 81 -15.19 -2.22 1.93
CA LYS A 81 -16.45 -2.48 2.66
C LYS A 81 -16.29 -3.55 3.73
N ARG A 82 -15.50 -4.60 3.46
CA ARG A 82 -15.23 -5.66 4.43
C ARG A 82 -14.38 -5.17 5.58
N GLU A 83 -13.34 -4.37 5.30
CA GLU A 83 -12.45 -3.79 6.32
C GLU A 83 -13.13 -2.75 7.24
N ALA A 84 -14.42 -2.46 7.02
CA ALA A 84 -15.18 -1.55 7.87
C ALA A 84 -15.32 -2.04 9.31
N GLY A 85 -15.29 -3.35 9.56
CA GLY A 85 -15.38 -3.92 10.92
C GLY A 85 -14.17 -3.57 11.80
N LYS A 86 -12.98 -3.39 11.21
CA LYS A 86 -11.75 -3.04 11.94
C LYS A 86 -11.62 -1.57 12.33
N LYS A 87 -12.58 -0.71 11.95
CA LYS A 87 -12.56 0.73 12.20
C LYS A 87 -12.51 1.09 13.70
N GLU A 88 -13.01 0.23 14.58
CA GLU A 88 -13.18 0.58 15.99
C GLU A 88 -11.86 0.86 16.74
N GLY A 89 -10.78 0.14 16.39
CA GLY A 89 -9.48 0.27 17.05
C GLY A 89 -8.74 1.58 16.75
N GLY A 90 -9.06 2.21 15.62
CA GLY A 90 -8.45 3.46 15.16
C GLY A 90 -6.95 3.42 14.87
N ASN A 91 -6.39 2.22 14.76
CA ASN A 91 -5.06 1.99 14.20
C ASN A 91 -5.16 1.87 12.69
N ILE A 92 -4.06 2.21 12.02
CA ILE A 92 -3.96 2.17 10.57
C ILE A 92 -2.65 1.56 10.13
N ALA A 93 -2.63 0.97 8.94
CA ALA A 93 -1.41 0.60 8.24
C ALA A 93 -1.38 1.30 6.89
N PHE A 94 -0.29 2.00 6.59
CA PHE A 94 -0.06 2.69 5.33
C PHE A 94 0.71 1.82 4.33
N LYS A 95 0.34 1.95 3.06
CA LYS A 95 1.02 1.35 1.91
C LYS A 95 2.03 2.32 1.34
N CYS A 96 3.23 2.33 1.89
CA CYS A 96 4.29 3.21 1.42
C CYS A 96 4.91 2.68 0.12
N ASN A 97 5.26 3.61 -0.77
CA ASN A 97 6.16 3.33 -1.88
C ASN A 97 7.54 2.92 -1.34
N TRP A 98 8.36 2.26 -2.17
CA TRP A 98 9.69 1.87 -1.73
C TRP A 98 10.61 3.09 -1.65
N ASN A 99 11.29 3.25 -0.52
CA ASN A 99 12.31 4.29 -0.33
C ASN A 99 13.57 3.67 0.31
N ASP A 100 14.64 3.63 -0.47
CA ASP A 100 15.95 3.08 -0.10
C ASP A 100 16.83 4.06 0.71
N LYS A 101 16.30 5.23 1.06
CA LYS A 101 16.90 6.21 1.96
C LYS A 101 16.22 6.22 3.32
N PHE A 102 15.80 5.05 3.79
CA PHE A 102 15.17 4.83 5.09
C PHE A 102 14.01 5.78 5.39
N TYR A 103 13.31 6.23 4.35
CA TYR A 103 12.18 7.15 4.47
C TYR A 103 12.51 8.50 5.14
N LYS A 104 13.74 8.99 4.93
CA LYS A 104 14.24 10.26 5.48
C LYS A 104 14.71 11.26 4.41
N GLU A 105 14.83 10.80 3.17
CA GLU A 105 15.25 11.60 2.01
C GLU A 105 14.51 11.13 0.75
N PRO A 106 14.52 11.91 -0.36
CA PRO A 106 14.05 11.44 -1.64
C PRO A 106 14.79 10.16 -2.07
N CYS A 107 14.07 9.16 -2.56
CA CYS A 107 14.65 7.87 -2.93
C CYS A 107 15.60 7.99 -4.14
N SER A 108 16.51 7.01 -4.27
CA SER A 108 17.44 6.94 -5.40
C SER A 108 16.71 6.81 -6.74
N LEU A 109 17.43 7.04 -7.85
CA LEU A 109 16.89 6.81 -9.19
C LEU A 109 16.40 5.37 -9.36
N LYS A 110 17.17 4.38 -8.90
CA LYS A 110 16.80 2.96 -8.97
C LYS A 110 15.50 2.67 -8.22
N ALA A 111 15.34 3.21 -7.02
CA ALA A 111 14.10 3.04 -6.24
C ALA A 111 12.91 3.76 -6.90
N TYR A 112 13.13 4.94 -7.49
CA TYR A 112 12.11 5.68 -8.22
C TYR A 112 11.63 4.92 -9.46
N GLU A 113 12.55 4.41 -10.29
CA GLU A 113 12.25 3.59 -11.47
C GLU A 113 11.48 2.33 -11.10
N PHE A 114 11.87 1.66 -10.01
CA PHE A 114 11.12 0.54 -9.46
C PHE A 114 9.67 0.93 -9.13
N ASN A 115 9.45 2.04 -8.43
CA ASN A 115 8.10 2.49 -8.10
C ASN A 115 7.27 2.85 -9.34
N ILE A 116 7.88 3.41 -10.39
CA ILE A 116 7.20 3.64 -11.68
C ILE A 116 6.78 2.31 -12.31
N HIS A 117 7.72 1.35 -12.38
CA HIS A 117 7.47 0.02 -12.93
C HIS A 117 6.31 -0.69 -12.20
N GLU A 118 6.25 -0.51 -10.88
CA GLU A 118 5.20 -1.02 -9.99
C GLU A 118 3.86 -0.27 -10.11
N GLY A 119 3.79 0.77 -10.96
CA GLY A 119 2.60 1.58 -11.18
C GLY A 119 2.18 2.41 -9.96
N ARG A 120 3.14 2.87 -9.14
CA ARG A 120 2.82 3.73 -7.98
C ARG A 120 2.28 5.08 -8.46
N ALA A 121 1.03 5.36 -8.11
CA ALA A 121 0.26 6.50 -8.64
C ALA A 121 1.01 7.84 -8.54
N TRP A 122 1.60 8.17 -7.38
CA TRP A 122 2.35 9.43 -7.23
C TRP A 122 3.65 9.45 -8.05
N CYS A 123 4.38 8.34 -8.14
CA CYS A 123 5.64 8.29 -8.90
C CYS A 123 5.40 8.39 -10.41
N SER A 124 4.29 7.82 -10.88
CA SER A 124 3.88 7.85 -12.30
C SER A 124 3.05 9.07 -12.67
N SER A 125 2.74 9.95 -11.70
CA SER A 125 1.94 11.16 -11.96
C SER A 125 2.78 12.21 -12.69
N PRO A 126 2.23 12.89 -13.72
CA PRO A 126 2.89 14.04 -14.33
C PRO A 126 3.04 15.23 -13.37
N LEU A 127 2.31 15.24 -12.25
CA LEU A 127 2.44 16.24 -11.19
C LEU A 127 3.59 15.94 -10.22
N SER A 128 4.22 14.78 -10.34
CA SER A 128 5.31 14.37 -9.45
C SER A 128 6.58 15.16 -9.73
N LYS A 129 6.92 16.08 -8.83
CA LYS A 129 8.17 16.85 -8.88
C LYS A 129 9.32 16.19 -8.12
N CYS A 130 9.23 14.89 -7.87
CA CYS A 130 10.19 14.19 -7.01
C CYS A 130 11.62 14.23 -7.55
N ARG A 131 11.80 14.29 -8.87
CA ARG A 131 13.12 14.37 -9.52
C ARG A 131 13.63 15.80 -9.70
N GLU A 132 12.77 16.79 -9.53
CA GLU A 132 13.14 18.22 -9.53
C GLU A 132 13.45 18.73 -8.12
N PHE A 133 13.24 17.90 -7.10
CA PHE A 133 13.43 18.31 -5.72
C PHE A 133 14.91 18.50 -5.38
N ILE A 134 15.24 19.71 -4.93
CA ILE A 134 16.59 20.09 -4.50
C ILE A 134 16.53 20.57 -3.04
N GLY A 135 17.48 20.08 -2.25
CA GLY A 135 17.64 20.43 -0.84
C GLY A 135 17.23 19.31 0.10
N GLU A 136 17.24 19.63 1.39
CA GLU A 136 16.85 18.71 2.45
C GLU A 136 15.32 18.74 2.64
N PRO A 137 14.62 17.60 2.66
CA PRO A 137 13.18 17.59 2.81
C PRO A 137 12.77 17.90 4.25
N THR A 138 11.71 18.70 4.37
CA THR A 138 11.08 19.09 5.64
C THR A 138 9.58 18.86 5.56
N LEU A 139 8.88 19.01 6.69
CA LEU A 139 7.43 18.86 6.74
C LEU A 139 6.71 19.81 5.75
N ASP A 140 7.16 21.05 5.64
CA ASP A 140 6.57 22.05 4.72
C ASP A 140 7.05 21.91 3.28
N LYS A 141 8.21 21.28 3.07
CA LYS A 141 8.85 21.18 1.76
C LYS A 141 9.42 19.79 1.53
N HIS A 142 8.63 18.93 0.88
CA HIS A 142 9.04 17.58 0.52
C HIS A 142 8.38 17.13 -0.79
N PRO A 143 9.02 16.23 -1.56
CA PRO A 143 8.46 15.76 -2.85
C PRO A 143 7.42 14.65 -2.75
N CYS A 144 7.39 13.91 -1.64
CA CYS A 144 6.43 12.83 -1.37
C CYS A 144 6.46 12.46 0.12
N TYR A 145 5.41 11.82 0.64
CA TYR A 145 5.37 11.40 2.05
C TYR A 145 6.54 10.50 2.42
N GLU A 146 6.90 9.55 1.53
CA GLU A 146 8.00 8.62 1.81
C GLU A 146 9.35 9.31 2.00
N SER A 147 9.55 10.54 1.49
CA SER A 147 10.82 11.25 1.66
C SER A 147 11.02 11.85 3.05
N ILE A 148 9.97 11.91 3.88
CA ILE A 148 10.05 12.45 5.25
C ILE A 148 9.40 11.57 6.30
N ALA A 149 8.81 10.43 5.91
CA ALA A 149 7.91 9.68 6.77
C ALA A 149 8.50 9.30 8.13
N LEU A 150 9.74 8.79 8.14
CA LEU A 150 10.45 8.42 9.37
C LEU A 150 11.32 9.56 9.92
N LYS A 151 11.62 10.58 9.10
CA LYS A 151 12.32 11.78 9.56
C LYS A 151 11.44 12.64 10.46
N GLU A 152 10.19 12.85 10.02
CA GLU A 152 9.21 13.71 10.66
C GLU A 152 8.14 12.93 11.43
N MET A 153 8.17 11.58 11.37
CA MET A 153 7.12 10.72 11.91
C MET A 153 5.75 11.16 11.39
N TYR A 154 5.64 11.32 10.08
CA TYR A 154 4.49 11.95 9.41
C TYR A 154 4.03 11.12 8.20
N PHE A 155 2.73 11.02 7.97
CA PHE A 155 2.21 10.44 6.73
C PHE A 155 0.82 10.97 6.38
N GLY A 156 0.56 11.16 5.08
CA GLY A 156 -0.73 11.60 4.55
C GLY A 156 -1.57 10.46 3.98
N ALA A 157 -2.89 10.65 3.94
CA ALA A 157 -3.84 9.72 3.35
C ALA A 157 -3.77 9.66 1.82
N GLY A 158 -3.14 10.64 1.18
CA GLY A 158 -2.99 10.78 -0.25
C GLY A 158 -4.19 11.48 -0.90
N TRP A 159 -4.05 11.67 -2.21
CA TRP A 159 -5.05 12.27 -3.06
C TRP A 159 -5.42 11.32 -4.19
N ASP A 160 -6.70 11.29 -4.54
CA ASP A 160 -7.18 10.65 -5.75
C ASP A 160 -7.01 11.58 -6.94
N HIS A 161 -6.18 11.15 -7.88
CA HIS A 161 -5.96 11.85 -9.15
C HIS A 161 -6.69 11.09 -10.26
N THR A 162 -7.94 11.44 -10.50
CA THR A 162 -8.69 10.98 -11.69
C THR A 162 -8.60 12.05 -12.78
N LYS A 163 -8.81 11.69 -14.05
CA LYS A 163 -8.69 12.64 -15.19
C LYS A 163 -9.46 13.95 -14.98
N ASP A 164 -10.61 13.89 -14.30
CA ASP A 164 -11.51 15.03 -14.15
C ASP A 164 -11.61 15.57 -12.71
N ARG A 165 -11.03 14.88 -11.72
CA ARG A 165 -11.16 15.26 -10.30
C ARG A 165 -9.92 14.90 -9.49
N VAL A 166 -9.48 15.87 -8.69
CA VAL A 166 -8.52 15.70 -7.61
C VAL A 166 -9.29 15.74 -6.29
N GLN A 167 -9.26 14.65 -5.53
CA GLN A 167 -10.01 14.55 -4.26
C GLN A 167 -9.10 14.12 -3.11
N PRO A 168 -9.15 14.79 -1.95
CA PRO A 168 -8.41 14.35 -0.78
C PRO A 168 -8.98 13.05 -0.23
N ARG A 169 -8.12 12.17 0.28
CA ARG A 169 -8.55 10.96 0.99
C ARG A 169 -8.68 11.25 2.48
N HIS A 170 -9.72 10.69 3.09
CA HIS A 170 -9.97 10.83 4.52
C HIS A 170 -9.88 9.50 5.27
N ILE A 171 -9.28 9.51 6.46
CA ILE A 171 -9.11 8.37 7.36
C ILE A 171 -9.98 8.60 8.60
N HIS A 172 -11.29 8.43 8.43
CA HIS A 172 -12.29 8.79 9.46
C HIS A 172 -12.14 8.09 10.81
N SER A 173 -11.45 6.95 10.86
CA SER A 173 -11.33 6.17 12.10
C SER A 173 -9.96 6.27 12.77
N ALA A 174 -8.98 6.99 12.20
CA ALA A 174 -7.70 7.20 12.86
C ALA A 174 -7.88 7.95 14.19
N LYS A 175 -7.21 7.49 15.26
CA LYS A 175 -7.35 8.08 16.60
C LYS A 175 -5.99 8.36 17.22
N VAL A 176 -5.93 9.42 18.02
CA VAL A 176 -4.77 9.68 18.89
C VAL A 176 -4.55 8.53 19.87
N SER A 177 -3.31 8.34 20.29
CA SER A 177 -2.90 7.22 21.17
C SER A 177 -3.07 5.82 20.56
N ARG A 178 -3.13 5.75 19.24
CA ARG A 178 -3.07 4.52 18.44
C ARG A 178 -1.80 4.51 17.58
N LEU A 179 -1.57 3.44 16.84
CA LEU A 179 -0.43 3.32 15.93
C LEU A 179 -0.86 3.47 14.48
N ALA A 180 -0.06 4.23 13.73
CA ALA A 180 0.01 4.15 12.29
C ALA A 180 1.26 3.34 11.90
N ILE A 181 1.05 2.18 11.27
CA ILE A 181 2.11 1.26 10.86
C ILE A 181 2.49 1.61 9.43
N LEU A 182 3.76 1.92 9.19
CA LEU A 182 4.26 2.10 7.84
C LEU A 182 4.72 0.75 7.29
N THR A 183 4.25 0.42 6.09
CA THR A 183 4.61 -0.84 5.42
C THR A 183 5.09 -0.57 4.01
N SER A 184 6.03 -1.37 3.51
CA SER A 184 6.48 -1.27 2.14
C SER A 184 6.92 -2.60 1.56
N ARG A 185 6.99 -2.66 0.23
CA ARG A 185 7.45 -3.81 -0.53
C ARG A 185 8.78 -3.45 -1.17
N PRO A 186 9.91 -4.06 -0.74
CA PRO A 186 11.18 -3.85 -1.40
C PRO A 186 11.16 -4.38 -2.84
N PRO A 187 12.11 -3.94 -3.70
CA PRO A 187 12.29 -4.52 -5.03
C PRO A 187 12.39 -6.04 -4.97
N GLU A 188 11.80 -6.71 -5.96
CA GLU A 188 11.80 -8.18 -6.13
C GLU A 188 11.01 -8.97 -5.08
N ALA A 189 10.52 -8.32 -4.02
CA ALA A 189 9.68 -8.98 -3.02
C ALA A 189 8.25 -9.18 -3.51
N GLU A 190 7.65 -10.31 -3.13
CA GLU A 190 6.22 -10.56 -3.35
C GLU A 190 5.38 -9.78 -2.33
N GLU A 191 4.07 -9.67 -2.56
CA GLU A 191 3.17 -8.97 -1.64
C GLU A 191 3.18 -9.59 -0.24
N LYS A 192 3.33 -10.92 -0.12
CA LYS A 192 3.46 -11.64 1.16
C LYS A 192 4.68 -11.21 1.99
N ASP A 193 5.69 -10.65 1.33
CA ASP A 193 6.94 -10.23 1.93
C ASP A 193 6.96 -8.73 2.28
N ARG A 194 5.80 -8.05 2.18
CA ARG A 194 5.63 -6.65 2.62
C ARG A 194 6.13 -6.47 4.05
N LEU A 195 7.14 -5.63 4.21
CA LEU A 195 7.80 -5.35 5.48
C LEU A 195 7.11 -4.22 6.23
N ILE A 196 7.16 -4.29 7.55
CA ILE A 196 6.93 -3.15 8.44
C ILE A 196 8.25 -2.37 8.53
N ILE A 197 8.20 -1.07 8.24
CA ILE A 197 9.38 -0.19 8.20
C ILE A 197 9.43 0.79 9.38
N GLY A 198 8.30 0.98 10.08
CA GLY A 198 8.23 1.81 11.27
C GLY A 198 6.80 1.94 11.80
N CYS A 199 6.68 2.49 13.00
CA CYS A 199 5.41 2.71 13.68
C CYS A 199 5.36 4.11 14.26
N LEU A 200 4.31 4.86 13.91
CA LEU A 200 4.04 6.21 14.38
C LEU A 200 3.01 6.11 15.50
N TYR A 201 3.40 6.53 16.71
CA TYR A 201 2.44 6.73 17.79
C TYR A 201 1.65 8.01 17.56
N ILE A 202 0.39 7.88 17.16
CA ILE A 202 -0.43 8.99 16.67
C ILE A 202 -0.62 10.01 17.79
N LYS A 203 0.04 11.17 17.65
CA LYS A 203 -0.07 12.32 18.54
C LYS A 203 -1.20 13.25 18.08
N SER A 204 -1.34 13.45 16.78
CA SER A 204 -2.43 14.23 16.19
C SER A 204 -2.89 13.66 14.85
N VAL A 205 -4.16 13.92 14.56
CA VAL A 205 -4.83 13.65 13.29
C VAL A 205 -5.39 14.99 12.82
N GLN A 206 -4.97 15.45 11.65
CA GLN A 206 -5.58 16.62 10.99
C GLN A 206 -6.46 16.10 9.86
N ASP A 207 -7.73 16.48 9.86
CA ASP A 207 -8.73 16.00 8.90
C ASP A 207 -9.67 17.16 8.53
N ASP A 208 -9.26 17.95 7.53
CA ASP A 208 -10.03 19.10 7.04
C ASP A 208 -10.78 18.72 5.76
N HIS A 209 -12.02 19.16 5.57
CA HIS A 209 -12.87 18.74 4.44
C HIS A 209 -12.23 18.88 3.04
N ASN A 210 -11.34 19.86 2.85
CA ASN A 210 -10.73 20.14 1.55
C ASN A 210 -9.28 19.60 1.43
N GLU A 211 -8.77 18.95 2.47
CA GLU A 211 -7.42 18.42 2.54
C GLU A 211 -7.45 16.95 2.93
N GLU A 212 -6.40 16.22 2.59
CA GLU A 212 -6.28 14.83 3.03
C GLU A 212 -6.12 14.73 4.55
N THR A 213 -6.46 13.57 5.12
CA THR A 213 -6.09 13.30 6.51
C THR A 213 -4.57 13.20 6.63
N LYS A 214 -3.99 13.93 7.60
CA LYS A 214 -2.57 13.93 7.92
C LYS A 214 -2.34 13.38 9.34
N ILE A 215 -1.40 12.45 9.46
CA ILE A 215 -1.07 11.75 10.70
C ILE A 215 0.30 12.20 11.16
N TYR A 216 0.39 12.63 12.42
CA TYR A 216 1.64 13.04 13.05
C TYR A 216 1.92 12.15 14.26
N GLY A 217 3.11 11.56 14.26
CA GLY A 217 3.62 10.70 15.30
C GLY A 217 4.33 11.48 16.40
N ASP A 218 4.22 11.00 17.64
CA ASP A 218 5.09 11.43 18.73
C ASP A 218 6.48 10.84 18.53
N ARG A 219 7.50 11.67 18.28
CA ARG A 219 8.90 11.22 18.06
C ARG A 219 9.46 10.42 19.25
N THR A 220 8.99 10.68 20.48
CA THR A 220 9.48 9.97 21.67
C THR A 220 8.94 8.55 21.78
N ARG A 221 7.77 8.27 21.19
CA ARG A 221 7.11 6.95 21.26
C ARG A 221 7.07 6.21 19.93
N SER A 222 7.18 6.94 18.82
CA SER A 222 7.33 6.37 17.48
C SER A 222 8.72 5.77 17.32
N PHE A 223 8.85 4.81 16.41
CA PHE A 223 10.11 4.15 16.12
C PHE A 223 10.18 3.69 14.66
N GLU A 224 11.41 3.65 14.17
CA GLU A 224 11.75 3.08 12.87
C GLU A 224 12.32 1.67 13.04
N ILE A 225 12.21 0.88 11.97
CA ILE A 225 12.82 -0.45 11.90
C ILE A 225 13.94 -0.37 10.86
N ASP A 226 15.17 -0.74 11.28
CA ASP A 226 16.27 -1.00 10.34
C ASP A 226 15.93 -2.27 9.56
N TYR A 227 15.21 -2.08 8.45
CA TYR A 227 14.72 -3.16 7.62
C TYR A 227 15.83 -3.95 6.93
N ASN A 228 17.12 -3.58 7.06
CA ASN A 228 18.23 -4.43 6.61
C ASN A 228 18.56 -5.52 7.63
N LYS A 229 18.32 -5.26 8.92
CA LYS A 229 18.60 -6.20 10.02
C LYS A 229 17.35 -6.94 10.47
N ILE A 230 16.23 -6.24 10.54
CA ILE A 230 14.98 -6.75 11.11
C ILE A 230 13.95 -6.90 10.00
N LYS A 231 13.46 -8.12 9.80
CA LYS A 231 12.45 -8.44 8.79
C LYS A 231 11.17 -8.89 9.49
N VAL A 232 10.22 -7.97 9.66
CA VAL A 232 8.89 -8.27 10.18
C VAL A 232 7.89 -8.06 9.05
N LYS A 233 7.22 -9.14 8.62
CA LYS A 233 6.24 -9.08 7.54
C LYS A 233 4.87 -8.72 8.07
N PHE A 234 4.19 -7.81 7.38
CA PHE A 234 2.86 -7.35 7.78
C PHE A 234 1.80 -8.47 7.74
N TRP A 235 1.85 -9.30 6.70
CA TRP A 235 0.86 -10.35 6.43
C TRP A 235 0.95 -11.56 7.38
N ASP A 236 2.03 -11.64 8.18
CA ASP A 236 2.14 -12.64 9.25
C ASP A 236 1.13 -12.36 10.38
N TYR A 237 0.68 -11.11 10.51
CA TYR A 237 -0.19 -10.67 11.61
C TYR A 237 -1.55 -10.15 11.14
N TYR A 238 -1.61 -9.58 9.94
CA TYR A 238 -2.83 -9.03 9.38
C TYR A 238 -3.51 -10.00 8.41
N LYS A 239 -4.84 -10.09 8.52
CA LYS A 239 -5.70 -10.90 7.66
C LYS A 239 -6.80 -10.02 7.05
N ASN A 240 -7.10 -10.19 5.78
CA ASN A 240 -8.21 -9.47 5.13
C ASN A 240 -9.56 -9.92 5.72
N GLU A 241 -10.41 -8.97 6.09
CA GLU A 241 -11.72 -9.27 6.69
C GLU A 241 -12.60 -10.01 5.67
N GLY A 242 -13.13 -11.17 6.06
CA GLY A 242 -13.92 -12.05 5.18
C GLY A 242 -13.13 -12.66 4.01
N ALA A 243 -11.79 -12.59 4.03
CA ALA A 243 -10.90 -13.23 3.05
C ALA A 243 -9.52 -13.51 3.68
N GLU A 244 -9.49 -14.22 4.81
CA GLU A 244 -8.32 -14.30 5.69
C GLU A 244 -7.07 -14.89 5.01
N ASP A 245 -7.25 -15.84 4.09
CA ASP A 245 -6.15 -16.47 3.34
C ASP A 245 -5.64 -15.61 2.16
N LEU A 246 -6.33 -14.52 1.84
CA LEU A 246 -5.95 -13.65 0.72
C LEU A 246 -4.82 -12.70 1.14
N ILE A 247 -3.65 -12.87 0.54
CA ILE A 247 -2.52 -11.93 0.65
C ILE A 247 -2.61 -10.91 -0.48
N LEU A 248 -3.37 -9.85 -0.25
CA LEU A 248 -3.56 -8.79 -1.25
C LEU A 248 -3.82 -7.45 -0.56
N TRP A 249 -3.00 -6.44 -0.87
CA TRP A 249 -3.28 -5.07 -0.45
C TRP A 249 -4.26 -4.33 -1.37
N ALA A 250 -4.23 -4.62 -2.68
CA ALA A 250 -4.99 -3.92 -3.72
C ALA A 250 -4.61 -2.41 -3.81
N SER A 251 -5.45 -1.52 -4.35
CA SER A 251 -5.05 -0.13 -4.67
C SER A 251 -5.10 0.84 -3.48
N GLY A 252 -5.81 0.51 -2.40
CA GLY A 252 -5.94 1.39 -1.24
C GLY A 252 -4.59 1.82 -0.62
N LEU A 253 -4.49 3.08 -0.17
CA LEU A 253 -3.27 3.62 0.44
C LEU A 253 -3.11 3.30 1.93
N PHE A 254 -4.19 2.88 2.59
CA PHE A 254 -4.17 2.48 3.99
C PHE A 254 -5.22 1.42 4.30
N ARG A 255 -5.07 0.78 5.46
CA ARG A 255 -5.98 -0.22 6.03
C ARG A 255 -6.25 0.08 7.50
N TYR A 256 -7.44 -0.24 7.98
CA TYR A 256 -7.73 -0.23 9.41
C TYR A 256 -7.18 -1.50 10.06
N VAL A 257 -6.60 -1.36 11.25
CA VAL A 257 -5.95 -2.46 11.98
C VAL A 257 -6.54 -2.54 13.38
N SER A 258 -6.89 -3.76 13.81
CA SER A 258 -7.43 -3.99 15.15
C SER A 258 -6.33 -3.84 16.21
N ASP A 259 -6.73 -3.57 17.45
CA ASP A 259 -5.79 -3.49 18.58
C ASP A 259 -5.03 -4.81 18.78
N GLY A 260 -5.71 -5.95 18.61
CA GLY A 260 -5.10 -7.27 18.71
C GLY A 260 -4.07 -7.56 17.62
N THR A 261 -4.31 -7.10 16.38
CA THR A 261 -3.31 -7.21 15.31
C THR A 261 -2.11 -6.33 15.59
N VAL A 262 -2.30 -5.08 16.05
CA VAL A 262 -1.18 -4.20 16.43
C VAL A 262 -0.37 -4.81 17.57
N PHE A 263 -1.04 -5.33 18.60
CA PHE A 263 -0.37 -6.00 19.71
C PHE A 263 0.48 -7.19 19.26
N SER A 264 -0.05 -8.01 18.34
CA SER A 264 0.68 -9.15 17.77
C SER A 264 1.89 -8.71 16.95
N ILE A 265 1.75 -7.63 16.18
CA ILE A 265 2.86 -7.00 15.44
C ILE A 265 3.96 -6.55 16.39
N LEU A 266 3.62 -5.84 17.47
CA LEU A 266 4.60 -5.34 18.44
C LEU A 266 5.39 -6.49 19.07
N LYS A 267 4.73 -7.58 19.47
CA LYS A 267 5.42 -8.79 19.95
C LYS A 267 6.33 -9.41 18.91
N GLY A 268 5.89 -9.43 17.66
CA GLY A 268 6.69 -9.88 16.52
C GLY A 268 7.98 -9.08 16.35
N ILE A 269 7.89 -7.76 16.50
CA ILE A 269 9.05 -6.85 16.45
C ILE A 269 9.97 -7.09 17.65
N VAL A 270 9.44 -7.19 18.89
CA VAL A 270 10.25 -7.49 20.09
C VAL A 270 11.05 -8.77 19.91
N LYS A 271 10.41 -9.85 19.47
CA LYS A 271 11.10 -11.13 19.25
C LYS A 271 12.29 -11.00 18.28
N GLN A 272 12.13 -10.21 17.22
CA GLN A 272 13.23 -9.96 16.27
C GLN A 272 14.32 -9.07 16.89
N TYR A 273 13.95 -8.06 17.66
CA TYR A 273 14.90 -7.17 18.32
C TYR A 273 15.72 -7.90 19.37
N GLU A 274 15.09 -8.70 20.23
CA GLU A 274 15.76 -9.54 21.24
C GLU A 274 16.75 -10.51 20.58
N HIS A 275 16.32 -11.19 19.51
CA HIS A 275 17.19 -12.09 18.75
C HIS A 275 18.45 -11.40 18.20
N ASN A 276 18.36 -10.10 17.91
CA ASN A 276 19.44 -9.28 17.38
C ASN A 276 20.13 -8.42 18.44
N GLY A 277 19.80 -8.58 19.73
CA GLY A 277 20.37 -7.79 20.83
C GLY A 277 20.08 -6.29 20.76
N LEU A 278 18.92 -5.90 20.22
CA LEU A 278 18.49 -4.51 20.10
C LEU A 278 17.62 -4.07 21.29
N ASP A 279 17.64 -2.77 21.59
CA ASP A 279 16.81 -2.19 22.66
C ASP A 279 15.31 -2.29 22.34
N ILE A 280 14.55 -2.87 23.27
CA ILE A 280 13.11 -3.08 23.15
C ILE A 280 12.30 -2.14 24.05
N THR A 281 12.94 -1.30 24.87
CA THR A 281 12.28 -0.51 25.93
C THR A 281 11.08 0.26 25.41
N LYS A 282 11.24 0.98 24.30
CA LYS A 282 10.17 1.75 23.67
C LYS A 282 9.02 0.87 23.16
N ILE A 283 9.33 -0.31 22.63
CA ILE A 283 8.33 -1.24 22.08
C ILE A 283 7.56 -1.91 23.23
N ASP A 284 8.23 -2.25 24.33
CA ASP A 284 7.61 -2.81 25.54
C ASP A 284 6.61 -1.84 26.19
N GLU A 285 6.93 -0.55 26.23
CA GLU A 285 5.99 0.47 26.69
C GLU A 285 4.71 0.51 25.84
N LEU A 286 4.86 0.35 24.51
CA LEU A 286 3.73 0.27 23.60
C LEU A 286 2.94 -1.04 23.78
N ILE A 287 3.62 -2.17 24.02
CA ILE A 287 2.95 -3.44 24.33
C ILE A 287 2.05 -3.27 25.57
N ARG A 288 2.58 -2.73 26.67
CA ARG A 288 1.80 -2.46 27.90
C ARG A 288 0.61 -1.54 27.64
N HIS A 289 0.81 -0.50 26.82
CA HIS A 289 -0.28 0.39 26.40
C HIS A 289 -1.40 -0.38 25.67
N TYR A 290 -1.05 -1.28 24.74
CA TYR A 290 -2.05 -2.09 24.02
C TYR A 290 -2.70 -3.17 24.87
N GLU A 291 -2.01 -3.75 25.86
CA GLU A 291 -2.62 -4.67 26.83
C GLU A 291 -3.77 -4.01 27.58
N VAL A 292 -3.55 -2.78 28.06
CA VAL A 292 -4.58 -1.99 28.74
C VAL A 292 -5.76 -1.69 27.80
N LEU A 293 -5.49 -1.40 26.53
CA LEU A 293 -6.54 -1.11 25.55
C LEU A 293 -7.40 -2.34 25.21
N ILE A 294 -6.77 -3.51 25.10
CA ILE A 294 -7.45 -4.77 24.80
C ILE A 294 -8.31 -5.21 25.99
N ASN A 295 -7.78 -5.10 27.21
CA ASN A 295 -8.50 -5.52 28.43
C ASN A 295 -9.68 -4.61 28.82
N LYS A 296 -9.84 -3.46 28.17
CA LYS A 296 -10.95 -2.51 28.39
C LYS A 296 -12.15 -2.74 27.47
N LYS A 297 -12.05 -3.66 26.51
CA LYS A 297 -13.14 -4.04 25.59
C LYS A 297 -13.83 -5.30 26.08
#